data_AF-A0A1N7KCE0-F1
#
_entry.id   AF-A0A1N7KCE0-F1
#
_cell.length_a   1.000
_cell.length_b   1.000
_cell.length_c   1.000
_cell.angle_alpha   90.00
_cell.angle_beta   90.00
_cell.angle_gamma   90.00
#
_symmetry.space_group_name_H-M   'P 1'
#
loop_
_entity.id
_entity.type
_entity.pdbx_description
1 polymer ?
#
loop_
_entity_poly.entity_id
_entity_poly.type
_entity_poly.pdbx_seq_one_letter_code
_entity_poly.pdbx_strand_id
1 'polypeptide(L)'
;MKTSHLVKIILLTIPAITLLYVFLLRDRIEGGTGIGGGSYDLTKTFTAIAIGLYLLVLNLFLLIQNAQANKFFLLGGGVMLMITVIIAVRTF
;
A
#
# COMPACT_ATOMS: atom_id res chain seq x y z
N MET A 1 -17.38 14.63 3.38
CA MET A 1 -17.90 13.94 2.17
C MET A 1 -18.01 12.46 2.50
N LYS A 2 -19.21 11.88 2.48
CA LYS A 2 -19.38 10.43 2.67
C LYS A 2 -18.89 9.75 1.38
N THR A 3 -17.71 9.11 1.41
CA THR A 3 -17.29 8.24 0.30
C THR A 3 -18.29 7.10 0.19
N SER A 4 -18.88 6.93 -1.00
CA SER A 4 -19.79 5.82 -1.27
C SER A 4 -19.09 4.48 -1.02
N HIS A 5 -19.82 3.50 -0.48
CA HIS A 5 -19.30 2.17 -0.21
C HIS A 5 -18.65 1.53 -1.45
N LEU A 6 -19.17 1.82 -2.64
CA LEU A 6 -18.61 1.38 -3.92
C LEU A 6 -17.18 1.88 -4.13
N VAL A 7 -16.90 3.14 -3.79
CA VAL A 7 -15.56 3.73 -3.95
C VAL A 7 -14.56 3.04 -3.02
N LYS A 8 -14.97 2.75 -1.77
CA LYS A 8 -14.12 2.04 -0.81
C LYS A 8 -13.79 0.62 -1.28
N ILE A 9 -14.78 -0.08 -1.83
CA ILE A 9 -14.59 -1.42 -2.40
C ILE A 9 -13.60 -1.36 -3.56
N ILE A 10 -13.79 -0.45 -4.52
CA ILE A 10 -12.87 -0.30 -5.67
C ILE A 10 -11.43 -0.04 -5.19
N LEU A 11 -11.24 0.87 -4.24
CA LEU A 11 -9.92 1.20 -3.69
C LEU A 11 -9.27 0.01 -2.96
N LEU A 12 -10.05 -0.86 -2.33
CA LEU A 12 -9.54 -2.07 -1.68
C LEU A 12 -9.29 -3.22 -2.66
N THR A 13 -10.04 -3.28 -3.77
CA THR A 13 -9.88 -4.33 -4.78
C THR A 13 -8.56 -4.18 -5.55
N ILE A 14 -8.10 -2.95 -5.81
CA ILE A 14 -6.83 -2.68 -6.50
C ILE A 14 -5.64 -3.41 -5.85
N PRO A 15 -5.32 -3.22 -4.55
CA PRO A 15 -4.19 -3.92 -3.93
C PRO A 15 -4.38 -5.44 -3.89
N ALA A 16 -5.62 -5.93 -3.76
CA ALA A 16 -5.90 -7.37 -3.77
C ALA A 16 -5.58 -8.01 -5.13
N ILE A 17 -6.00 -7.37 -6.23
CA ILE A 17 -5.69 -7.84 -7.60
C ILE A 17 -4.18 -7.79 -7.85
N THR A 18 -3.49 -6.72 -7.44
CA THR A 18 -2.04 -6.59 -7.62
C THR A 18 -1.28 -7.67 -6.86
N LEU A 19 -1.67 -7.98 -5.62
CA LEU A 19 -1.08 -9.10 -4.87
C LEU A 19 -1.31 -10.43 -5.59
N LEU A 20 -2.55 -10.70 -6.02
CA LEU A 20 -2.89 -11.94 -6.70
C LEU A 20 -2.07 -12.10 -7.98
N TYR A 21 -1.90 -11.03 -8.76
CA TYR A 21 -1.06 -11.05 -9.94
C TYR A 21 0.41 -11.36 -9.62
N VAL A 22 1.04 -10.56 -8.74
CA VAL A 22 2.49 -10.66 -8.48
C VAL A 22 2.87 -11.95 -7.75
N PHE A 23 2.03 -12.43 -6.83
CA PHE A 23 2.36 -13.61 -6.02
C PHE A 23 1.91 -14.93 -6.63
N LEU A 24 0.85 -14.95 -7.47
CA LEU A 24 0.25 -16.19 -7.95
C LEU A 24 0.26 -16.38 -9.46
N LEU A 25 0.20 -15.30 -10.24
CA LEU A 25 0.04 -15.38 -11.70
C LEU A 25 1.32 -15.06 -12.47
N ARG A 26 2.13 -14.10 -12.01
CA ARG A 26 3.33 -13.63 -12.70
C ARG A 26 4.28 -14.77 -13.06
N ASP A 27 4.63 -15.60 -12.07
CA ASP A 27 5.57 -16.70 -12.25
C ASP A 27 5.06 -17.77 -13.25
N ARG A 28 3.74 -17.83 -13.48
CA ARG A 28 3.14 -18.75 -14.46
C ARG A 28 3.19 -18.21 -15.89
N ILE A 29 3.32 -16.90 -16.07
CA ILE A 29 3.29 -16.22 -17.37
C ILE A 29 4.72 -15.98 -17.88
N GLU A 30 5.65 -15.61 -17.00
CA GLU A 30 7.05 -15.31 -17.32
C GLU A 30 7.99 -16.48 -16.94
N GLY A 31 7.49 -17.71 -16.99
CA GLY A 31 8.25 -18.92 -16.67
C GLY A 31 9.34 -19.21 -17.71
N GLY A 32 10.44 -18.46 -17.67
CA GLY A 32 11.71 -18.88 -18.25
C GLY A 32 12.08 -20.24 -17.70
N THR A 33 12.55 -21.14 -18.57
CA THR A 33 12.93 -22.52 -18.27
C THR A 33 13.83 -22.59 -17.04
N GLY A 34 13.25 -22.90 -15.87
CA GLY A 34 13.97 -22.82 -14.60
C GLY A 34 13.11 -23.36 -13.47
N ILE A 35 12.94 -24.68 -13.45
CA ILE A 35 12.58 -25.37 -12.20
C ILE A 35 13.75 -25.12 -11.25
N GLY A 36 13.55 -24.29 -10.24
CA GLY A 36 14.55 -24.00 -9.21
C GLY A 36 15.14 -22.60 -9.33
N GLY A 37 14.70 -21.71 -8.45
CA GLY A 37 15.26 -20.37 -8.36
C GLY A 37 14.58 -19.58 -7.27
N GLY A 38 14.77 -19.98 -6.01
CA GLY A 38 14.47 -19.15 -4.84
C GLY A 38 15.42 -17.94 -4.78
N SER A 39 15.39 -17.09 -5.81
CA SER A 39 16.01 -15.78 -5.76
C SER A 39 15.10 -14.84 -4.96
N TYR A 40 15.73 -13.89 -4.26
CA TYR A 40 15.02 -12.85 -3.53
C TYR A 40 14.23 -12.02 -4.54
N ASP A 41 12.94 -12.34 -4.73
CA ASP A 41 12.10 -11.65 -5.71
C ASP A 41 11.81 -10.23 -5.18
N LEU A 42 12.68 -9.31 -5.60
CA LEU A 42 12.60 -7.89 -5.29
C LEU A 42 11.24 -7.32 -5.70
N THR A 43 10.63 -7.83 -6.78
CA THR A 43 9.30 -7.40 -7.22
C THR A 43 8.24 -7.79 -6.19
N LYS A 44 8.24 -9.03 -5.68
CA LYS A 44 7.31 -9.44 -4.61
C LYS A 44 7.50 -8.61 -3.35
N THR A 45 8.76 -8.36 -2.97
CA THR A 45 9.11 -7.58 -1.78
C THR A 45 8.66 -6.12 -1.91
N PHE A 46 9.03 -5.42 -2.98
CA PHE A 46 8.62 -4.04 -3.20
C PHE A 46 7.11 -3.90 -3.43
N THR A 47 6.47 -4.88 -4.06
CA THR A 47 5.01 -4.91 -4.22
C THR A 47 4.31 -5.00 -2.88
N ALA A 48 4.77 -5.88 -1.98
CA ALA A 48 4.22 -6.00 -0.63
C ALA A 48 4.39 -4.68 0.17
N ILE A 49 5.58 -4.07 0.11
CA ILE A 49 5.85 -2.78 0.77
C ILE A 49 4.95 -1.68 0.20
N ALA A 50 4.85 -1.57 -1.13
CA ALA A 50 4.03 -0.56 -1.80
C ALA A 50 2.54 -0.70 -1.44
N ILE A 51 2.02 -1.93 -1.35
CA ILE A 51 0.64 -2.18 -0.93
C ILE A 51 0.44 -1.88 0.54
N GLY A 52 1.40 -2.21 1.41
CA GLY A 52 1.38 -1.82 2.82
C GLY A 52 1.27 -0.30 2.98
N LEU A 53 2.09 0.46 2.25
CA LEU A 53 2.05 1.93 2.23
C LEU A 53 0.72 2.46 1.67
N TYR A 54 0.22 1.87 0.58
CA TYR A 54 -1.07 2.23 0.00
C TYR A 54 -2.21 2.06 1.02
N LEU A 55 -2.27 0.91 1.70
CA LEU A 55 -3.30 0.63 2.70
C LEU A 55 -3.18 1.53 3.93
N LEU A 56 -1.95 1.89 4.33
CA LEU A 56 -1.71 2.86 5.39
C LEU A 56 -2.29 4.23 5.04
N VAL A 57 -1.98 4.74 3.84
CA VAL A 57 -2.49 6.04 3.36
C VAL A 57 -4.01 6.02 3.22
N LEU A 58 -4.57 4.95 2.66
CA LEU A 58 -6.01 4.79 2.52
C LEU A 58 -6.71 4.79 3.88
N ASN A 59 -6.18 4.07 4.88
CA ASN A 59 -6.72 4.06 6.23
C ASN A 59 -6.65 5.44 6.90
N LEU A 60 -5.51 6.15 6.79
CA LEU A 60 -5.38 7.51 7.31
C LEU A 60 -6.41 8.45 6.68
N PHE A 61 -6.61 8.36 5.37
CA PHE A 61 -7.61 9.16 4.67
C PHE A 61 -9.03 8.87 5.15
N LEU A 62 -9.40 7.59 5.26
CA LEU A 62 -10.71 7.18 5.78
C LEU A 62 -10.91 7.61 7.25
N LEU A 63 -9.87 7.53 8.06
CA LEU A 63 -9.89 7.96 9.46
C LEU A 63 -10.12 9.47 9.57
N ILE A 64 -9.40 10.28 8.78
CA ILE A 64 -9.56 11.74 8.71
C ILE A 64 -10.98 12.12 8.26
N GLN A 65 -11.58 11.35 7.33
CA GLN A 65 -12.96 11.61 6.89
C GLN A 65 -14.00 11.36 7.99
N ASN A 66 -13.77 10.36 8.84
CA ASN A 66 -14.72 9.95 9.88
C ASN A 66 -14.53 10.71 11.21
N ALA A 67 -13.32 11.19 11.50
CA ALA A 67 -13.00 11.85 12.76
C ALA A 67 -13.22 13.37 12.71
N GLN A 68 -14.49 13.82 12.68
CA GLN A 68 -14.82 15.25 12.59
C GLN A 68 -14.20 16.10 13.71
N ALA A 69 -14.16 15.61 14.95
CA ALA A 69 -13.59 16.33 16.10
C ALA A 69 -12.06 16.39 16.11
N ASN A 70 -11.39 15.36 15.58
CA ASN A 70 -9.94 15.19 15.68
C ASN A 70 -9.22 15.38 14.33
N LYS A 71 -9.91 15.95 13.34
CA LYS A 71 -9.42 16.04 11.95
C LYS A 71 -8.09 16.77 11.85
N PHE A 72 -7.93 17.90 12.56
CA PHE A 72 -6.71 18.69 12.56
C PHE A 72 -5.54 17.95 13.23
N PHE A 73 -5.80 17.23 14.33
CA PHE A 73 -4.80 16.40 14.99
C PHE A 73 -4.32 15.27 14.08
N LEU A 74 -5.23 14.60 13.37
CA LEU A 74 -4.88 13.54 12.41
C LEU A 74 -4.13 14.07 11.19
N LEU A 75 -4.48 15.25 10.68
CA LEU A 75 -3.72 15.91 9.62
C LEU A 75 -2.30 16.26 10.08
N GLY A 76 -2.15 16.82 11.28
CA GLY A 76 -0.85 17.10 11.88
C GLY A 76 -0.01 15.84 12.06
N GLY A 77 -0.61 14.76 12.57
CA GLY A 77 0.04 13.45 12.68
C GLY A 77 0.47 12.88 11.33
N GLY A 78 -0.36 13.02 10.29
CA GLY A 78 -0.03 12.61 8.93
C GLY A 78 1.15 13.37 8.33
N VAL A 79 1.23 14.69 8.57
CA VAL A 79 2.38 15.51 8.16
C VAL A 79 3.64 15.09 8.90
N MET A 80 3.55 14.88 10.22
CA MET A 80 4.69 14.40 11.01
C MET A 80 5.18 13.03 10.54
N LEU A 81 4.27 12.10 10.24
CA LEU A 81 4.61 10.80 9.67
C LEU A 81 5.39 10.95 8.36
N MET A 82 4.93 11.82 7.44
CA MET A 82 5.67 12.08 6.20
C MET A 82 7.06 12.66 6.45
N ILE A 83 7.20 13.62 7.37
CA ILE A 83 8.49 14.20 7.74
C ILE A 83 9.41 13.11 8.29
N THR A 84 8.92 12.26 9.19
CA THR A 84 9.69 11.14 9.75
C THR A 84 10.16 10.17 8.66
N VAL A 85 9.29 9.82 7.71
CA VAL A 85 9.66 8.97 6.57
C VAL A 85 10.74 9.64 5.71
N ILE A 86 10.60 10.94 5.40
CA ILE A 86 11.59 11.68 4.61
C ILE A 86 12.94 11.73 5.34
N ILE A 87 12.95 12.01 6.64
CA ILE A 87 14.17 12.04 7.45
C ILE A 87 14.80 10.65 7.47
N ALA A 88 14.01 9.60 7.74
CA ALA A 88 14.51 8.24 7.75
C ALA A 88 15.18 7.87 6.42
N VAL A 89 14.50 8.12 5.29
CA VAL A 89 15.03 7.83 3.95
C VAL A 89 16.27 8.63 3.61
N ARG A 90 16.38 9.89 4.05
CA ARG A 90 17.57 10.73 3.80
C ARG A 90 18.77 10.39 4.69
N THR A 91 18.53 9.73 5.82
CA THR A 91 19.57 9.42 6.81
C THR A 91 20.25 8.07 6.50
N PHE A 92 19.57 7.20 5.76
CA PHE A 92 20.15 5.97 5.19
C PHE A 92 20.77 6.25 3.81
#